data_AF-A0A243SAS3-F1
#
_entry.id   AF-A0A243SAS3-F1
#
_cell.length_a   1.000
_cell.length_b   1.000
_cell.length_c   1.000
_cell.angle_alpha   90.00
_cell.angle_beta   90.00
_cell.angle_gamma   90.00
#
_symmetry.space_group_name_H-M   'P 1'
#
loop_
_entity.id
_entity.type
_entity.pdbx_description
1 polymer ?
#
loop_
_entity_poly.entity_id
_entity_poly.type
_entity_poly.pdbx_seq_one_letter_code
_entity_poly.pdbx_strand_id
1 'polypeptide(L)'
;MKKLRITIGDPDGNTDTATGLTPDLGNALLDGIRGDRHVQAPQQATTFNDLTETLAQTSHLIQHLENFRKETIAAADRAGGPHADRKAIGIAAGMPRSRLYRILDEYGRPRDRKQASE
;
A
#
# COMPACT_ATOMS: atom_id res chain seq x y z
N MET A 1 -11.50 -3.07 24.23
CA MET A 1 -11.03 -1.83 23.58
C MET A 1 -12.13 -1.23 22.68
N LYS A 2 -12.36 0.09 22.67
CA LYS A 2 -13.31 0.72 21.72
C LYS A 2 -12.75 0.62 20.31
N LYS A 3 -13.57 0.39 19.29
CA LYS A 3 -13.11 0.32 17.88
C LYS A 3 -13.25 1.66 17.19
N LEU A 4 -12.39 1.92 16.20
CA LEU A 4 -12.46 3.12 15.37
C LEU A 4 -13.24 2.87 14.07
N ARG A 5 -13.68 3.97 13.48
CA ARG A 5 -14.20 4.05 12.11
C ARG A 5 -13.30 4.94 11.28
N ILE A 6 -13.10 4.59 10.02
CA ILE A 6 -12.46 5.46 9.03
C ILE A 6 -13.49 5.73 7.94
N THR A 7 -13.63 7.01 7.60
CA THR A 7 -14.48 7.46 6.49
C THR A 7 -13.57 8.09 5.45
N ILE A 8 -13.63 7.57 4.22
CA ILE A 8 -12.92 8.11 3.06
C ILE A 8 -13.98 8.79 2.20
N GLY A 9 -13.80 10.09 1.97
CA GLY A 9 -14.72 10.89 1.18
C GLY A 9 -14.04 11.51 -0.03
N ASP A 10 -14.80 11.73 -1.09
CA ASP A 10 -14.39 12.56 -2.23
C ASP A 10 -14.95 14.00 -2.10
N PRO A 11 -14.47 14.96 -2.93
CA PRO A 11 -14.97 16.33 -2.92
C PRO A 11 -16.45 16.47 -3.28
N ASP A 12 -17.04 15.45 -3.91
CA ASP A 12 -18.43 15.43 -4.37
C ASP A 12 -19.39 14.94 -3.27
N GLY A 13 -18.86 14.58 -2.09
CA GLY A 13 -19.63 14.16 -0.93
C GLY A 13 -19.93 12.67 -0.89
N ASN A 14 -19.38 11.86 -1.79
CA ASN A 14 -19.45 10.41 -1.67
C ASN A 14 -18.53 9.95 -0.57
N THR A 15 -19.01 9.06 0.29
CA THR A 15 -18.22 8.53 1.40
C THR A 15 -18.32 7.02 1.50
N ASP A 16 -17.19 6.37 1.72
CA ASP A 16 -17.13 4.97 2.14
C ASP A 16 -16.63 4.90 3.59
N THR A 17 -17.15 3.95 4.36
CA THR A 17 -16.83 3.81 5.78
C THR A 17 -16.45 2.38 6.15
N ALA A 18 -15.25 2.21 6.68
CA ALA A 18 -14.81 0.99 7.32
C ALA A 18 -14.97 1.10 8.84
N THR A 19 -15.40 0.01 9.48
CA THR A 19 -15.59 -0.09 10.94
C THR A 19 -14.85 -1.28 11.51
N GLY A 20 -14.69 -1.33 12.84
CA GLY A 20 -14.05 -2.46 13.52
C GLY A 20 -12.51 -2.38 13.59
N LEU A 21 -11.94 -1.24 13.22
CA LEU A 21 -10.50 -1.02 13.28
C LEU A 21 -10.03 -0.96 14.73
N THR A 22 -8.92 -1.62 15.06
CA THR A 22 -8.29 -1.39 16.36
C THR A 22 -7.78 0.06 16.43
N PRO A 23 -7.91 0.74 17.59
CA PRO A 23 -7.46 2.12 17.70
C PRO A 23 -6.00 2.37 17.40
N ASP A 24 -5.12 1.47 17.86
CA ASP A 24 -3.69 1.61 17.61
C ASP A 24 -3.37 1.52 16.11
N LEU A 25 -4.05 0.64 15.37
CA LEU A 25 -3.91 0.59 13.90
C LEU A 25 -4.46 1.85 13.24
N GLY A 26 -5.61 2.36 13.69
CA GLY A 26 -6.19 3.59 13.14
C GLY A 26 -5.29 4.81 13.31
N ASN A 27 -4.69 4.95 14.49
CA ASN A 27 -3.73 6.02 14.75
C ASN A 27 -2.47 5.85 13.89
N ALA A 28 -1.89 4.64 13.87
CA ALA A 28 -0.71 4.36 13.05
C ALA A 28 -0.95 4.62 11.55
N LEU A 29 -2.15 4.31 11.05
CA LEU A 29 -2.53 4.58 9.66
C LEU A 29 -2.64 6.09 9.38
N LEU A 30 -3.26 6.86 10.28
CA LEU A 30 -3.34 8.31 10.14
C LEU A 30 -1.95 8.97 10.14
N ASP A 31 -1.08 8.54 11.05
CA ASP A 31 0.30 9.04 11.15
C ASP A 31 1.10 8.67 9.89
N GLY A 32 0.94 7.44 9.39
CA GLY A 32 1.54 6.99 8.13
C GLY A 32 1.08 7.79 6.91
N ILE A 33 -0.21 8.10 6.80
CA ILE A 33 -0.76 8.95 5.72
C ILE A 33 -0.18 10.38 5.78
N ARG A 34 0.03 10.90 6.99
CA ARG A 34 0.65 12.22 7.21
C ARG A 34 2.15 12.23 6.96
N GLY A 35 2.76 11.07 6.77
CA GLY A 35 4.20 10.93 6.58
C GLY A 35 5.01 11.10 7.86
N ASP A 36 4.41 10.89 9.03
CA ASP A 36 5.15 10.86 10.29
C ASP A 36 6.11 9.66 10.29
N ARG A 37 7.35 9.91 10.70
CA ARG A 37 8.42 8.90 10.76
C ARG A 37 8.56 8.30 12.16
N HIS A 38 7.95 8.91 13.17
CA HIS A 38 8.04 8.45 14.55
C HIS A 38 6.95 7.42 14.84
N VAL A 39 7.30 6.14 14.75
CA VAL A 39 6.37 5.04 15.06
C VAL A 39 6.30 4.84 16.57
N GLN A 40 5.11 4.99 17.14
CA GLN A 40 4.84 4.69 18.54
C GLN A 40 4.41 3.23 18.72
N ALA A 41 4.74 2.64 19.87
CA ALA A 41 4.18 1.35 20.26
C ALA A 41 2.66 1.46 20.49
N PRO A 42 1.88 0.37 20.37
CA PRO A 42 0.48 0.36 20.73
C PRO A 42 0.26 0.90 22.15
N GLN A 43 -0.67 1.84 22.31
CA GLN A 43 -0.97 2.49 23.59
C GLN A 43 -2.29 1.99 24.19
N GLN A 44 -3.22 1.50 23.36
CA GLN A 44 -4.57 1.13 23.78
C GLN A 44 -4.75 -0.37 23.94
N ALA A 45 -4.04 -1.18 23.16
CA ALA A 45 -3.98 -2.62 23.31
C ALA A 45 -3.15 -3.00 24.55
N THR A 46 -3.82 -3.46 25.60
CA THR A 46 -3.19 -3.80 26.90
C THR A 46 -3.16 -5.30 27.20
N THR A 47 -3.90 -6.11 26.43
CA THR A 47 -3.92 -7.57 26.59
C THR A 47 -3.27 -8.27 25.40
N PHE A 48 -2.86 -9.53 25.59
CA PHE A 48 -2.36 -10.38 24.51
C PHE A 48 -3.36 -10.47 23.35
N ASN A 49 -4.65 -10.67 23.66
CA ASN A 49 -5.69 -10.76 22.64
C ASN A 49 -5.85 -9.44 21.87
N ASP A 50 -5.82 -8.28 22.54
CA ASP A 50 -5.90 -6.97 21.86
C ASP A 50 -4.69 -6.73 20.94
N LEU A 51 -3.49 -7.13 21.39
CA LEU A 51 -2.25 -7.00 20.62
C LEU A 51 -2.24 -7.92 19.41
N THR A 52 -2.63 -9.18 19.56
CA THR A 52 -2.73 -10.14 18.45
C THR A 52 -3.79 -9.74 17.43
N GLU A 53 -4.92 -9.19 17.87
CA GLU A 53 -5.94 -8.65 16.96
C GLU A 53 -5.41 -7.45 16.17
N THR A 54 -4.75 -6.50 16.84
CA THR A 54 -4.11 -5.35 16.19
C THR A 54 -3.06 -5.80 15.18
N LEU A 55 -2.23 -6.79 15.55
CA LEU A 55 -1.22 -7.36 14.68
C LEU A 55 -1.84 -8.03 13.45
N ALA A 56 -2.90 -8.83 13.62
CA ALA A 56 -3.58 -9.49 12.51
C ALA A 56 -4.17 -8.48 11.51
N GLN A 57 -4.88 -7.46 12.01
CA GLN A 57 -5.41 -6.40 11.15
C GLN A 57 -4.29 -5.63 10.43
N THR A 58 -3.18 -5.35 11.12
CA THR A 58 -2.00 -4.70 10.54
C THR A 58 -1.38 -5.54 9.43
N SER A 59 -1.21 -6.84 9.65
CA SER A 59 -0.66 -7.76 8.64
C SER A 59 -1.54 -7.84 7.40
N HIS A 60 -2.86 -7.90 7.56
CA HIS A 60 -3.79 -7.90 6.43
C HIS A 60 -3.69 -6.60 5.62
N LEU A 61 -3.62 -5.45 6.30
CA LEU A 61 -3.48 -4.15 5.63
C LEU A 61 -2.16 -4.05 4.88
N ILE A 62 -1.03 -4.44 5.51
CA ILE A 62 0.28 -4.46 4.86
C ILE A 62 0.23 -5.32 3.59
N GLN A 63 -0.31 -6.54 3.69
CA GLN A 63 -0.40 -7.45 2.54
C GLN A 63 -1.22 -6.83 1.40
N HIS A 64 -2.34 -6.18 1.72
CA HIS A 64 -3.17 -5.50 0.74
C HIS A 64 -2.43 -4.33 0.09
N LEU A 65 -1.78 -3.47 0.89
CA LEU A 65 -1.01 -2.32 0.39
C LEU A 65 0.19 -2.74 -0.46
N GLU A 66 0.85 -3.85 -0.12
CA GLU A 66 1.92 -4.40 -0.95
C GLU A 66 1.42 -4.85 -2.32
N ASN A 67 0.27 -5.52 -2.37
CA ASN A 67 -0.37 -5.92 -3.62
C ASN A 67 -0.83 -4.70 -4.42
N PHE A 68 -1.48 -3.73 -3.77
CA PHE A 68 -1.87 -2.47 -4.38
C PHE A 68 -0.67 -1.70 -4.95
N ARG A 69 0.47 -1.67 -4.27
CA ARG A 69 1.71 -1.09 -4.79
C ARG A 69 2.18 -1.80 -6.07
N LYS A 70 2.11 -3.14 -6.14
CA LYS A 70 2.46 -3.90 -7.35
C LYS A 70 1.54 -3.55 -8.53
N GLU A 71 0.23 -3.52 -8.28
CA GLU A 71 -0.76 -3.08 -9.28
C GLU A 71 -0.48 -1.65 -9.76
N THR A 72 -0.17 -0.75 -8.84
CA THR A 72 0.15 0.65 -9.16
C THR A 72 1.41 0.76 -10.02
N ILE A 73 2.44 -0.03 -9.73
CA ILE A 73 3.66 -0.12 -10.55
C ILE A 73 3.32 -0.57 -11.98
N ALA A 74 2.54 -1.64 -12.13
CA ALA A 74 2.13 -2.15 -13.43
C ALA A 74 1.27 -1.15 -14.21
N ALA A 75 0.36 -0.45 -13.52
CA ALA A 75 -0.46 0.60 -14.09
C ALA A 75 0.38 1.80 -14.56
N ALA A 76 1.36 2.24 -13.77
CA ALA A 76 2.27 3.32 -14.14
C ALA A 76 3.12 2.95 -15.37
N ASP A 77 3.64 1.71 -15.43
CA ASP A 77 4.38 1.21 -16.58
C ASP A 77 3.52 1.16 -17.85
N ARG A 78 2.23 0.81 -17.70
CA ARG A 78 1.26 0.79 -18.80
C ARG A 78 0.92 2.20 -19.29
N ALA A 79 0.66 3.12 -18.38
CA ALA A 79 0.34 4.52 -18.70
C ALA A 79 1.50 5.21 -19.42
N GLY A 80 2.75 4.89 -19.08
CA GLY A 80 3.94 5.40 -19.78
C GLY A 80 4.26 4.73 -21.12
N GLY A 81 3.54 3.66 -21.48
CA GLY A 81 3.69 2.99 -22.78
C GLY A 81 5.13 2.51 -23.07
N PRO A 82 5.55 2.50 -24.36
CA PRO A 82 6.88 2.03 -24.77
C PRO A 82 8.05 2.77 -24.12
N HIS A 83 7.84 4.00 -23.65
CA HIS A 83 8.86 4.89 -23.10
C HIS A 83 8.72 5.14 -21.58
N ALA A 84 7.94 4.33 -20.87
CA ALA A 84 7.74 4.47 -19.44
C ALA A 84 9.06 4.63 -18.67
N ASP A 85 9.17 5.68 -17.86
CA ASP A 85 10.34 5.91 -17.01
C ASP A 85 10.33 4.97 -15.81
N ARG A 86 10.82 3.74 -16.04
CA ARG A 86 10.96 2.70 -15.01
C ARG A 86 11.92 3.11 -13.89
N LYS A 87 12.83 4.06 -14.11
CA LYS A 87 13.69 4.57 -13.03
C LYS A 87 12.86 5.43 -12.08
N ALA A 88 12.06 6.35 -12.60
CA ALA A 88 11.13 7.15 -11.80
C ALA A 88 10.13 6.26 -11.04
N ILE A 89 9.58 5.23 -11.68
CA ILE A 89 8.69 4.25 -11.02
C ILE A 89 9.41 3.56 -9.86
N GLY A 90 10.65 3.08 -10.06
CA GLY A 90 11.42 2.43 -9.00
C GLY A 90 11.72 3.33 -7.80
N ILE A 91 12.05 4.61 -8.06
CA ILE A 91 12.27 5.63 -7.03
C ILE A 91 10.98 5.87 -6.23
N ALA A 92 9.86 6.11 -6.92
CA ALA A 92 8.58 6.36 -6.29
C ALA A 92 8.08 5.15 -5.46
N ALA A 93 8.31 3.94 -5.96
CA ALA A 93 7.94 2.70 -5.27
C ALA A 93 8.89 2.31 -4.12
N GLY A 94 9.99 3.06 -3.93
CA GLY A 94 10.98 2.84 -2.87
C GLY A 94 11.68 1.49 -2.98
N MET A 95 12.00 1.02 -4.19
CA MET A 95 12.57 -0.31 -4.39
C MET A 95 13.72 -0.35 -5.40
N PRO A 96 14.67 -1.30 -5.26
CA PRO A 96 15.75 -1.46 -6.20
C PRO A 96 15.24 -1.95 -7.56
N ARG A 97 15.99 -1.63 -8.61
CA ARG A 97 15.66 -1.96 -10.01
C ARG A 97 15.42 -3.45 -10.25
N SER A 98 16.13 -4.33 -9.54
CA SER A 98 15.94 -5.79 -9.64
C SER A 98 14.55 -6.24 -9.16
N ARG A 99 14.09 -5.71 -8.02
CA ARG A 99 12.75 -6.00 -7.48
C ARG A 99 11.66 -5.42 -8.39
N LEU A 100 11.87 -4.22 -8.92
CA LEU A 100 10.96 -3.60 -9.88
C LEU A 100 10.75 -4.48 -11.11
N TYR A 101 11.83 -4.95 -11.75
CA TYR A 101 11.68 -5.78 -12.94
C TYR A 101 11.01 -7.12 -12.65
N ARG A 102 11.31 -7.77 -11.52
CA ARG A 102 10.59 -9.00 -11.14
C ARG A 102 9.08 -8.77 -11.06
N ILE A 103 8.65 -7.67 -10.45
CA ILE A 103 7.22 -7.32 -10.40
C ILE A 103 6.70 -7.07 -11.82
N LEU A 104 7.40 -6.31 -12.66
CA LEU A 104 6.93 -6.06 -14.02
C LEU A 104 6.85 -7.34 -14.86
N ASP A 105 7.79 -8.27 -14.68
CA ASP A 105 7.77 -9.58 -15.33
C ASP A 105 6.54 -10.40 -14.91
N GLU A 106 6.19 -10.42 -13.61
CA GLU A 106 4.95 -11.06 -13.10
C GLU A 106 3.68 -10.53 -13.78
N TYR A 107 3.69 -9.27 -14.23
CA TYR A 107 2.58 -8.61 -14.91
C TYR A 107 2.73 -8.60 -16.45
N GLY A 108 3.61 -9.44 -17.01
CA GLY A 108 3.81 -9.58 -18.46
C GLY A 108 4.46 -8.35 -19.12
N ARG A 109 5.29 -7.60 -18.38
CA ARG A 109 5.94 -6.37 -18.82
C ARG A 109 7.47 -6.49 -18.81
N PRO A 110 8.06 -7.41 -19.59
CA PRO A 110 9.48 -7.73 -19.48
C PRO A 110 10.41 -6.57 -19.77
N ARG A 111 11.66 -6.72 -19.34
CA ARG A 111 12.72 -5.72 -19.53
C ARG A 111 12.98 -5.41 -21.01
N ASP A 112 12.99 -6.44 -21.85
CA ASP A 112 13.25 -6.33 -23.28
C ASP A 112 11.92 -6.36 -24.05
N ARG A 113 11.32 -5.19 -24.26
CA ARG A 113 10.04 -5.03 -24.95
C ARG A 113 10.14 -5.21 -26.49
N LYS A 114 11.28 -5.68 -27.01
CA LYS A 114 11.60 -5.68 -28.45
C LYS A 114 10.88 -6.75 -29.30
N GLN A 115 9.94 -7.53 -28.75
CA GLN A 115 9.25 -8.60 -29.49
C GLN A 115 7.78 -8.77 -29.06
N ALA A 116 7.02 -7.68 -28.94
CA ALA A 116 5.56 -7.77 -28.74
C ALA A 116 4.80 -6.93 -29.78
N SER A 117 5.35 -6.89 -31.00
CA SER A 117 4.71 -6.34 -32.19
C SER A 117 4.90 -7.33 -33.33
N GLU A 118 4.01 -8.33 -33.39
CA GLU A 118 3.57 -8.99 -34.62
C GLU A 118 2.05 -8.83 -34.72
#